data_AF-A0ABD5MRT3-F1
#
_entry.id   AF-A0ABD5MRT3-F1
#
_cell.length_a   1.000
_cell.length_b   1.000
_cell.length_c   1.000
_cell.angle_alpha   90.00
_cell.angle_beta   90.00
_cell.angle_gamma   90.00
#
_symmetry.space_group_name_H-M   'P 1'
#
loop_
_entity.id
_entity.type
_entity.pdbx_description
1 polymer ?
#
loop_
_entity_poly.entity_id
_entity_poly.type
_entity_poly.pdbx_seq_one_letter_code
_entity_poly.pdbx_strand_id
1 'polypeptide(L)' 'MRSENDIRKRLKIFKENKIVRGPYSELKTIAWKATKQALEWVLEETENPLTY' A
#
# COMPACT_ATOMS: atom_id res chain seq x y z
N MET A 1 9.25 -10.71 8.80
CA MET A 1 8.46 -9.48 8.55
C MET A 1 9.31 -8.51 7.74
N ARG A 2 8.74 -7.81 6.75
CA ARG A 2 9.40 -6.63 6.15
C ARG A 2 9.49 -5.54 7.22
N SER A 3 10.54 -4.70 7.18
CA SER A 3 10.66 -3.61 8.15
C SER A 3 9.55 -2.58 7.94
N GLU A 4 8.97 -2.06 9.03
CA GLU A 4 7.95 -1.00 9.00
C GLU A 4 8.38 0.20 8.14
N ASN A 5 9.67 0.51 8.20
CA ASN A 5 10.30 1.59 7.45
C ASN A 5 10.27 1.34 5.92
N ASP A 6 10.38 0.08 5.48
CA ASP A 6 10.23 -0.30 4.07
C ASP A 6 8.77 -0.20 3.60
N ILE A 7 7.81 -0.46 4.48
CA ILE A 7 6.39 -0.32 4.17
C ILE A 7 6.04 1.17 4.00
N ARG A 8 6.52 2.03 4.90
CA ARG A 8 6.35 3.49 4.80
C ARG A 8 6.98 4.07 3.53
N LYS A 9 8.20 3.63 3.16
CA LYS A 9 8.84 4.00 1.88
C LYS A 9 7.99 3.61 0.67
N ARG A 10 7.42 2.40 0.67
CA ARG A 10 6.53 1.95 -0.41
C ARG A 10 5.26 2.79 -0.48
N LEU A 11 4.60 3.06 0.64
CA LEU A 11 3.40 3.93 0.66
C LEU A 11 3.69 5.33 0.11
N LYS A 12 4.87 5.88 0.36
CA LYS A 12 5.30 7.16 -0.23
C LYS A 12 5.38 7.08 -1.77
N ILE A 13 5.97 6.01 -2.31
CA ILE A 13 6.01 5.73 -3.76
C ILE A 13 4.60 5.57 -4.33
N PHE A 14 3.68 4.95 -3.57
CA PHE A 14 2.27 4.82 -3.95
C PHE A 14 1.54 6.17 -4.06
N LYS A 15 1.94 7.15 -3.25
CA LYS A 15 1.37 8.51 -3.21
C LYS A 15 1.92 9.42 -4.31
N GLU A 16 3.18 9.23 -4.69
CA GLU A 16 3.87 10.07 -5.70
C GLU A 16 3.59 9.61 -7.14
N ASN A 17 3.34 8.32 -7.36
CA ASN A 17 3.04 7.81 -8.71
C ASN A 17 1.63 8.20 -9.17
N LYS A 18 1.56 9.02 -10.22
CA LYS A 18 0.31 9.31 -10.94
C LYS A 18 -0.13 8.09 -11.74
N ILE A 19 -1.43 7.80 -11.70
CA ILE A 19 -2.06 6.73 -12.49
C ILE A 19 -1.85 7.06 -13.97
N VAL A 20 -1.04 6.23 -14.64
CA VAL A 20 -0.78 6.35 -16.08
C VAL A 20 -2.02 5.84 -16.83
N ARG A 21 -2.56 6.67 -17.73
CA ARG A 21 -3.71 6.29 -18.58
C ARG A 21 -3.22 5.41 -19.74
N GLY A 22 -3.87 4.27 -19.94
CA GLY A 22 -3.55 3.32 -21.00
C GLY A 22 -4.48 2.11 -20.96
N PRO A 23 -4.42 1.21 -21.95
CA PRO A 23 -5.19 -0.03 -21.90
C PRO A 23 -4.85 -0.79 -20.60
N TYR A 24 -5.87 -1.31 -19.92
CA TYR A 24 -5.77 -1.93 -18.60
C TYR A 24 -5.41 -1.00 -17.42
N SER A 25 -5.51 0.33 -17.57
CA SER A 25 -5.25 1.26 -16.47
C SER A 25 -6.20 1.07 -15.29
N GLU A 26 -7.43 0.62 -15.54
CA GLU A 26 -8.42 0.33 -14.49
C GLU A 26 -7.99 -0.85 -13.62
N LEU A 27 -7.64 -1.99 -14.22
CA LEU A 27 -7.16 -3.16 -13.48
C LEU A 27 -5.88 -2.85 -12.70
N LYS A 28 -4.95 -2.11 -13.30
CA LYS A 28 -3.74 -1.63 -12.61
C LYS A 28 -4.10 -0.73 -11.44
N THR A 29 -5.09 0.15 -11.58
CA THR A 29 -5.56 1.04 -10.50
C THR A 29 -6.20 0.24 -9.36
N ILE A 30 -6.99 -0.79 -9.67
CA ILE A 30 -7.61 -1.67 -8.67
C ILE A 30 -6.52 -2.42 -7.89
N ALA A 31 -5.58 -3.07 -8.59
CA ALA A 31 -4.46 -3.76 -7.96
C ALA A 31 -3.61 -2.81 -7.11
N TRP A 32 -3.37 -1.58 -7.60
CA TRP A 32 -2.64 -0.53 -6.88
C TRP A 32 -3.34 -0.14 -5.57
N LYS A 33 -4.65 0.12 -5.62
CA LYS A 33 -5.46 0.44 -4.45
C LYS A 33 -5.48 -0.70 -3.43
N ALA A 34 -5.69 -1.93 -3.89
CA ALA A 34 -5.68 -3.12 -3.02
C ALA A 34 -4.33 -3.31 -2.33
N THR A 35 -3.23 -3.11 -3.06
CA THR A 35 -1.87 -3.20 -2.50
C THR A 35 -1.60 -2.10 -1.47
N LYS A 36 -2.05 -0.86 -1.74
CA LYS A 36 -1.95 0.24 -0.77
C LYS A 36 -2.70 -0.09 0.51
N GLN A 37 -3.95 -0.54 0.40
CA GLN A 37 -4.80 -0.89 1.55
C GLN A 37 -4.17 -2.01 2.41
N ALA A 38 -3.65 -3.06 1.77
CA ALA A 38 -2.99 -4.16 2.49
C ALA A 38 -1.75 -3.69 3.25
N LEU A 39 -0.96 -2.76 2.69
CA LEU A 39 0.19 -2.19 3.39
C LEU A 39 -0.21 -1.29 4.56
N GLU A 40 -1.33 -0.57 4.46
CA GLU A 40 -1.88 0.23 5.55
C GLU A 40 -2.38 -0.66 6.70
N TRP A 41 -3.09 -1.76 6.41
CA TRP A 41 -3.51 -2.72 7.43
C TRP A 41 -2.34 -3.37 8.17
N VAL A 42 -1.27 -3.76 7.45
CA VAL A 42 -0.09 -4.32 8.11
C VAL A 42 0.58 -3.30 9.03
N LEU A 43 0.56 -2.01 8.68
CA LEU A 43 1.05 -0.96 9.58
C LEU A 43 0.17 -0.79 10.81
N GLU A 44 -1.15 -0.77 10.64
CA GLU A 44 -2.11 -0.68 11.75
C GLU A 44 -1.95 -1.85 12.73
N GLU A 45 -1.79 -3.08 12.23
CA GLU A 45 -1.52 -4.26 13.07
C GLU A 45 -0.18 -4.18 13.82
N THR A 46 0.84 -3.53 13.24
CA THR A 46 2.12 -3.33 13.92
C THR A 46 2.10 -2.20 14.94
N GLU A 47 1.33 -1.13 14.70
CA GLU A 47 1.23 0.02 15.61
C GLU A 47 0.25 -0.24 16.76
N ASN A 48 -0.83 -0.97 16.50
CA ASN A 48 -1.77 -1.47 17.50
C ASN A 48 -1.85 -2.99 17.39
N PRO A 49 -0.86 -3.73 17.95
CA PRO A 49 -1.01 -5.17 18.08
C PRO A 49 -2.28 -5.40 18.89
N LEU A 50 -3.28 -6.04 18.26
CA LEU A 50 -4.50 -6.48 18.93
C LEU A 50 -4.11 -7.42 20.07
N THR A 51 -3.81 -6.84 21.24
CA THR A 51 -3.72 -7.56 22.50
C THR A 51 -5.13 -8.02 22.83
N TYR A 52 -5.42 -9.27 22.48
CA TYR A 52 -6.51 -10.05 23.05
C TYR A 52 -6.18 -10.46 24.48
#